data_AF-A0A7K2E2U7-F1
#
_entry.id   AF-A0A7K2E2U7-F1
#
_cell.length_a   1.000
_cell.length_b   1.000
_cell.length_c   1.000
_cell.angle_alpha   90.00
_cell.angle_beta   90.00
_cell.angle_gamma   90.00
#
_symmetry.space_group_name_H-M   'P 1'
#
loop_
_entity.id
_entity.type
_entity.pdbx_description
1 polymer ?
#
loop_
_entity_poly.entity_id
_entity_poly.type
_entity_poly.pdbx_seq_one_letter_code
_entity_poly.pdbx_strand_id
1 'polypeptide(L)'
;MSRAEMASFLVRALDLEPADAPAGFVDVDASSVHAASVEALFAAGVTAGCGTEPLRFCPDRAVSRAEMASFLVRALDLGQT
;
A
#
# COMPACT_ATOMS: atom_id res chain seq x y z
N MET A 1 -10.64 1.57 -9.24
CA MET A 1 -9.25 1.35 -8.83
C MET A 1 -9.24 0.51 -7.57
N SER A 2 -8.65 -0.67 -7.67
CA SER A 2 -8.41 -1.57 -6.54
C SER A 2 -7.27 -1.03 -5.67
N ARG A 3 -7.15 -1.55 -4.44
CA ARG A 3 -6.03 -1.20 -3.53
C ARG A 3 -4.68 -1.60 -4.11
N ALA A 4 -4.61 -2.71 -4.85
CA ALA A 4 -3.39 -3.16 -5.51
C ALA A 4 -2.98 -2.23 -6.67
N GLU A 5 -3.94 -1.81 -7.51
CA GLU A 5 -3.68 -0.84 -8.59
C GLU A 5 -3.23 0.51 -8.03
N MET A 6 -3.89 0.97 -6.97
CA MET A 6 -3.50 2.18 -6.24
C MET A 6 -2.06 2.07 -5.72
N ALA A 7 -1.67 0.90 -5.21
CA ALA A 7 -0.33 0.72 -4.68
C ALA A 7 0.74 0.95 -5.74
N SER A 8 0.55 0.34 -6.92
CA SER A 8 1.46 0.57 -8.05
C SER A 8 1.43 2.01 -8.55
N PHE A 9 0.27 2.67 -8.55
CA PHE A 9 0.19 4.09 -8.90
C PHE A 9 1.01 4.96 -7.94
N LEU A 10 0.83 4.80 -6.62
CA LEU A 10 1.51 5.63 -5.62
C LEU A 10 3.03 5.36 -5.58
N VAL A 11 3.45 4.10 -5.67
CA VAL A 11 4.89 3.75 -5.74
C VAL A 11 5.55 4.44 -6.93
N ARG A 12 4.91 4.44 -8.10
CA ARG A 12 5.45 5.09 -9.30
C ARG A 12 5.37 6.62 -9.23
N ALA A 13 4.31 7.17 -8.64
CA ALA A 13 4.10 8.61 -8.56
C ALA A 13 5.04 9.28 -7.56
N LEU A 14 5.40 8.56 -6.48
CA LEU A 14 6.23 9.07 -5.38
C LEU A 14 7.66 8.52 -5.41
N ASP A 15 7.98 7.68 -6.40
CA ASP A 15 9.29 7.02 -6.56
C ASP A 15 9.73 6.28 -5.28
N LEU A 16 8.80 5.50 -4.69
CA LEU A 16 9.06 4.79 -3.44
C LEU A 16 10.11 3.69 -3.63
N GLU A 17 11.03 3.59 -2.68
CA GLU A 17 12.04 2.54 -2.66
C GLU A 17 11.39 1.16 -2.47
N PRO A 18 11.93 0.11 -3.12
CA PRO A 18 11.46 -1.25 -2.92
C PRO A 18 11.66 -1.68 -1.47
N ALA A 19 10.75 -2.51 -0.95
CA ALA A 19 10.92 -3.09 0.37
C ALA A 19 12.06 -4.13 0.38
N ASP A 20 12.87 -4.14 1.44
CA ASP A 20 13.96 -5.11 1.62
C ASP A 20 13.45 -6.53 1.86
N ALA A 21 12.26 -6.68 2.44
CA ALA A 21 11.63 -7.95 2.75
C ALA A 21 10.10 -7.87 2.64
N PRO A 22 9.40 -9.00 2.37
CA PRO A 22 7.95 -9.04 2.39
C PRO A 22 7.40 -8.75 3.80
N ALA A 23 6.33 -7.95 3.88
CA ALA A 23 5.60 -7.66 5.12
C ALA A 23 4.85 -8.88 5.66
N GLY A 24 4.57 -9.87 4.81
CA GLY A 24 3.87 -11.09 5.20
C GLY A 24 2.34 -10.99 5.08
N PHE A 25 1.83 -10.20 4.15
CA PHE A 25 0.40 -10.17 3.82
C PHE A 25 -0.08 -11.55 3.36
N VAL A 26 -1.06 -12.13 4.06
CA VAL A 26 -1.55 -13.50 3.76
C VAL A 26 -2.42 -13.58 2.51
N ASP A 27 -2.85 -12.42 1.98
CA ASP A 27 -3.76 -12.28 0.86
C ASP A 27 -3.13 -11.58 -0.36
N VAL A 28 -1.79 -11.45 -0.39
CA VAL A 28 -1.03 -10.93 -1.52
C VAL A 28 -0.23 -12.07 -2.15
N ASP A 29 -0.62 -12.45 -3.37
CA ASP A 29 0.12 -13.43 -4.16
C ASP A 29 1.46 -12.84 -4.62
N ALA A 30 2.57 -13.51 -4.31
CA ALA A 30 3.92 -13.06 -4.67
C ALA A 30 4.16 -12.97 -6.19
N SER A 31 3.37 -13.69 -7.00
CA SER A 31 3.40 -13.61 -8.47
C SER A 31 2.60 -12.45 -9.05
N SER A 32 1.82 -11.75 -8.21
CA SER A 32 1.07 -10.56 -8.64
C SER A 32 2.02 -9.43 -9.04
N VAL A 33 1.70 -8.77 -10.16
CA VAL A 33 2.45 -7.59 -10.64
C VAL A 33 2.41 -6.42 -9.65
N HIS A 34 1.46 -6.43 -8.71
CA HIS A 34 1.31 -5.40 -7.69
C HIS A 34 2.03 -5.76 -6.38
N ALA A 35 2.49 -7.00 -6.19
CA ALA A 35 3.03 -7.47 -4.91
C ALA A 35 4.17 -6.58 -4.42
N ALA A 36 5.18 -6.33 -5.26
CA ALA A 36 6.30 -5.46 -4.91
C ALA A 36 5.86 -4.03 -4.53
N SER A 37 4.83 -3.50 -5.22
CA SER A 37 4.30 -2.18 -4.89
C SER A 37 3.58 -2.17 -3.54
N VAL A 38 2.86 -3.24 -3.20
CA VAL A 38 2.19 -3.37 -1.90
C VAL A 38 3.21 -3.39 -0.76
N GLU A 39 4.29 -4.15 -0.94
CA GLU A 39 5.37 -4.24 0.07
C GLU A 39 6.08 -2.90 0.25
N ALA A 40 6.44 -2.22 -0.83
CA ALA A 40 7.06 -0.89 -0.78
C ALA A 40 6.17 0.14 -0.04
N LEU A 41 4.86 0.11 -0.28
CA LEU A 41 3.89 1.01 0.37
C LEU A 41 3.77 0.76 1.88
N PHE A 42 3.88 -0.51 2.29
CA PHE A 42 3.87 -0.89 3.70
C PHE A 42 5.18 -0.49 4.38
N ALA A 43 6.33 -0.76 3.74
CA ALA A 43 7.65 -0.35 4.24
C ALA A 43 7.77 1.17 4.41
N ALA A 44 7.18 1.95 3.48
CA ALA A 44 7.11 3.40 3.55
C ALA A 44 6.09 3.93 4.59
N GLY A 45 5.39 3.06 5.34
CA GLY A 45 4.41 3.46 6.35
C GLY A 45 3.13 4.07 5.79
N VAL A 46 2.91 4.02 4.47
CA VAL A 46 1.76 4.63 3.81
C VAL A 46 0.49 3.81 4.06
N THR A 47 0.61 2.49 4.18
CA THR A 47 -0.50 1.57 4.47
C THR A 47 -0.18 0.66 5.65
N ALA A 48 -1.19 0.36 6.47
CA ALA A 48 -1.14 -0.69 7.49
C ALA A 48 -1.89 -1.97 7.06
N GLY A 49 -2.39 -2.01 5.82
CA GLY A 49 -3.29 -3.06 5.36
C GLY A 49 -4.76 -2.80 5.74
N CYS A 50 -5.58 -3.85 5.60
CA CYS A 50 -7.00 -3.88 5.96
C CYS A 50 -7.30 -4.77 7.18
N GLY A 51 -6.29 -5.46 7.71
CA GLY A 51 -6.37 -6.30 8.90
C GLY A 51 -4.96 -6.66 9.38
N THR A 52 -4.78 -6.87 10.68
CA THR A 52 -3.47 -7.08 11.30
C THR A 52 -3.25 -8.52 11.79
N GLU A 53 -4.32 -9.25 12.08
CA GLU A 53 -4.26 -10.61 12.64
C GLU A 53 -5.32 -11.52 11.99
N PRO A 54 -5.02 -12.16 10.83
CA PRO A 54 -3.76 -12.10 10.11
C PRO A 54 -3.57 -10.79 9.33
N LEU A 55 -2.31 -10.45 9.04
CA LEU A 55 -1.96 -9.29 8.24
C LEU A 55 -2.52 -9.44 6.81
N ARG A 56 -3.38 -8.50 6.41
CA ARG A 56 -4.09 -8.51 5.12
C ARG A 56 -4.02 -7.16 4.44
N PHE A 57 -3.90 -7.14 3.11
CA PHE A 57 -3.90 -5.94 2.31
C PHE A 57 -5.25 -5.64 1.64
N CYS A 58 -6.04 -6.69 1.37
CA CYS A 58 -7.28 -6.66 0.59
C CYS A 58 -7.08 -6.10 -0.83
N PRO A 59 -6.26 -6.73 -1.70
CA PRO A 59 -5.82 -6.15 -2.97
C PRO A 59 -6.95 -5.76 -3.91
N ASP A 60 -8.02 -6.55 -3.98
CA ASP A 60 -9.14 -6.35 -4.91
C ASP A 60 -10.20 -5.35 -4.40
N ARG A 61 -10.11 -4.92 -3.13
CA ARG A 61 -11.07 -3.97 -2.57
C ARG A 61 -10.92 -2.62 -3.27
N ALA A 62 -12.04 -2.01 -3.63
CA ALA A 62 -12.06 -0.66 -4.16
C ALA A 62 -11.59 0.36 -3.10
N VAL A 63 -10.82 1.35 -3.54
CA VAL A 63 -10.37 2.46 -2.68
C VAL A 63 -11.39 3.60 -2.74
N SER A 64 -11.90 4.02 -1.58
CA SER A 64 -12.74 5.21 -1.48
C SER A 64 -11.91 6.50 -1.60
N ARG A 65 -12.57 7.62 -1.92
CA ARG A 65 -11.91 8.94 -1.99
C ARG A 65 -11.27 9.35 -0.66
N ALA A 66 -11.90 8.99 0.47
CA ALA A 66 -11.38 9.29 1.80
C ALA A 66 -10.14 8.45 2.15
N GLU A 67 -10.13 7.17 1.78
CA GLU A 67 -8.95 6.32 1.93
C GLU A 67 -7.79 6.83 1.06
N MET A 68 -8.05 7.19 -0.20
CA MET A 68 -7.03 7.79 -1.07
C MET A 68 -6.42 9.05 -0.44
N ALA A 69 -7.24 9.95 0.08
CA ALA A 69 -6.75 11.14 0.78
C ALA A 69 -5.86 10.77 1.97
N SER A 70 -6.24 9.74 2.73
CA SER A 70 -5.44 9.25 3.87
C SER A 70 -4.08 8.68 3.43
N PHE A 71 -4.03 8.00 2.28
CA PHE A 71 -2.75 7.52 1.73
C PHE A 71 -1.86 8.67 1.30
N LEU A 72 -2.41 9.67 0.59
CA LEU A 72 -1.64 10.85 0.16
C LEU A 72 -1.12 11.66 1.34
N VAL A 73 -1.93 11.82 2.40
CA VAL A 73 -1.52 12.51 3.63
C VAL A 73 -0.31 11.81 4.26
N ARG A 74 -0.34 10.49 4.41
CA ARG A 74 0.79 9.73 4.99
C ARG A 74 2.01 9.75 4.07
N ALA A 75 1.81 9.60 2.77
CA ALA A 75 2.89 9.49 1.82
C ALA A 75 3.62 10.82 1.56
N LEU A 76 2.93 11.95 1.72
CA LEU A 76 3.49 13.30 1.56
C LEU A 76 3.79 13.97 2.90
N ASP A 77 3.65 13.24 4.00
CA ASP A 77 3.84 13.71 5.38
C ASP A 77 3.09 15.01 5.71
N LEU A 78 1.84 15.10 5.25
CA LEU A 78 1.04 16.32 5.38
C LEU A 78 0.33 16.37 6.74
N GLY A 79 0.48 17.46 7.48
CA GLY A 79 -0.24 17.68 8.75
C GLY A 79 0.54 17.33 10.02
N GLN A 80 1.85 17.08 9.91
CA GLN A 80 2.76 17.04 11.07
C GLN A 80 3.26 18.46 11.42
N THR A 81 2.39 19.26 12.04
CA THR A 81 2.73 20.54 12.71
C THR A 81 2.27 20.51 14.15
#